data_AF-A0A6L5G7H2-F1
#
_entry.id   AF-A0A6L5G7H2-F1
#
_cell.length_a   1.000
_cell.length_b   1.000
_cell.length_c   1.000
_cell.angle_alpha   90.00
_cell.angle_beta   90.00
_cell.angle_gamma   90.00
#
_symmetry.space_group_name_H-M   'P 1'
#
loop_
_entity.id
_entity.type
_entity.pdbx_description
1 polymer ?
#
loop_
_entity_poly.entity_id
_entity_poly.type
_entity_poly.pdbx_seq_one_letter_code
_entity_poly.pdbx_strand_id
1 'polypeptide(L)'
;MLTRDPAAVHAPARRRVDDRRHRSGDATSVVHTLGGYAGGLGLTAVVALVAIRIERSGRGAGPLAAATAALGQRSLTFYVLQSVVFVVLFYPFALGLHDAIGFAASFAVAAAIWAVSVLLAEWMRRAGHRGPLEALVRRMIDRT
;
A
#
# COMPACT_ATOMS: atom_id res chain seq x y z
N MET A 1 65.00 -0.86 -20.21
CA MET A 1 64.01 0.23 -20.27
C MET A 1 62.82 -0.28 -21.08
N LEU A 2 61.59 -0.15 -20.53
CA LEU A 2 60.29 -0.63 -21.04
C LEU A 2 59.95 -2.14 -20.96
N THR A 3 59.55 -2.59 -19.77
CA THR A 3 58.57 -3.69 -19.64
C THR A 3 57.19 -3.10 -19.94
N ARG A 4 56.62 -3.38 -21.13
CA ARG A 4 55.20 -3.11 -21.41
C ARG A 4 54.37 -4.16 -20.67
N ASP A 5 53.60 -3.71 -19.70
CA ASP A 5 52.65 -4.53 -18.95
C ASP A 5 51.52 -5.04 -19.89
N PRO A 6 51.37 -6.37 -20.08
CA PRO A 6 50.35 -6.93 -20.96
C PRO A 6 48.91 -6.77 -20.44
N ALA A 7 48.70 -6.30 -19.21
CA ALA A 7 47.36 -6.12 -18.63
C ALA A 7 46.60 -4.89 -19.17
N ALA A 8 47.28 -3.93 -19.79
CA ALA A 8 46.68 -2.67 -20.22
C ALA A 8 45.77 -2.78 -21.47
N VAL A 9 45.85 -3.88 -22.23
CA VAL A 9 45.17 -4.00 -23.55
C VAL A 9 43.75 -4.57 -23.46
N HIS A 10 43.35 -5.19 -22.33
CA HIS A 10 42.02 -5.85 -22.20
C HIS A 10 41.03 -5.15 -21.23
N ALA A 11 41.41 -4.03 -20.63
CA ALA A 11 40.57 -3.29 -19.68
C ALA A 11 39.40 -2.44 -20.25
N PRO A 12 39.36 -1.95 -21.51
CA PRO A 12 38.41 -0.90 -21.89
C PRO A 12 36.98 -1.39 -22.18
N ALA A 13 36.78 -2.67 -22.52
CA ALA A 13 35.46 -3.19 -22.90
C ALA A 13 34.53 -3.43 -21.71
N ARG A 14 35.05 -3.91 -20.57
CA ARG A 14 34.24 -4.18 -19.37
C ARG A 14 33.69 -2.92 -18.73
N ARG A 15 34.48 -1.83 -18.66
CA ARG A 15 34.03 -0.55 -18.10
C ARG A 15 32.86 0.06 -18.88
N ARG A 16 32.85 -0.05 -20.21
CA ARG A 16 31.75 0.47 -21.05
C ARG A 16 30.44 -0.28 -20.88
N VAL A 17 30.49 -1.59 -20.62
CA VAL A 17 29.29 -2.40 -20.37
C VAL A 17 28.70 -2.08 -19.01
N ASP A 18 29.55 -1.91 -17.99
CA ASP A 18 29.12 -1.54 -16.63
C ASP A 18 28.51 -0.13 -16.59
N ASP A 19 29.12 0.84 -17.29
CA ASP A 19 28.57 2.20 -17.45
C ASP A 19 27.21 2.21 -18.16
N ARG A 20 27.02 1.35 -19.18
CA ARG A 20 25.70 1.23 -19.84
C ARG A 20 24.69 0.58 -18.89
N ARG A 21 25.09 -0.43 -18.12
CA ARG A 21 24.21 -1.14 -17.18
C ARG A 21 23.76 -0.24 -16.02
N HIS A 22 24.66 0.59 -15.49
CA HIS A 22 24.32 1.64 -14.52
C HIS A 22 23.39 2.68 -15.13
N ARG A 23 23.73 3.26 -16.29
CA ARG A 23 22.91 4.30 -16.92
C ARG A 23 21.50 3.82 -17.30
N SER A 24 21.35 2.55 -17.70
CA SER A 24 20.04 1.94 -17.96
C SER A 24 19.26 1.67 -16.67
N GLY A 25 19.92 1.22 -15.60
CA GLY A 25 19.30 1.03 -14.28
C GLY A 25 18.85 2.35 -13.65
N ASP A 26 19.63 3.41 -13.81
CA ASP A 26 19.34 4.75 -13.31
C ASP A 26 18.15 5.37 -14.03
N ALA A 27 18.07 5.19 -15.35
CA ALA A 27 16.93 5.67 -16.12
C ALA A 27 15.61 4.97 -15.73
N THR A 28 15.64 3.64 -15.55
CA THR A 28 14.45 2.89 -15.12
C THR A 28 14.01 3.24 -13.71
N SER A 29 14.96 3.44 -12.77
CA SER A 29 14.64 3.79 -11.39
C SER A 29 14.06 5.21 -11.25
N VAL A 30 14.58 6.17 -12.02
CA VAL A 30 14.05 7.53 -12.08
C VAL A 30 12.63 7.54 -12.65
N VAL A 31 12.38 6.83 -13.75
CA VAL A 31 11.04 6.72 -14.35
C VAL A 31 10.06 6.05 -13.39
N HIS A 32 10.47 4.99 -12.69
CA HIS A 32 9.63 4.32 -11.70
C HIS A 32 9.28 5.23 -10.51
N THR A 33 10.25 5.97 -10.01
CA THR A 33 10.08 6.90 -8.87
C THR A 33 9.17 8.07 -9.23
N LEU A 34 9.44 8.72 -10.37
CA LEU A 34 8.63 9.84 -10.86
C LEU A 34 7.21 9.37 -11.23
N GLY A 35 7.09 8.20 -11.85
CA GLY A 35 5.81 7.56 -12.12
C GLY A 35 5.02 7.28 -10.85
N GLY A 36 5.69 6.84 -9.78
CA GLY A 36 5.10 6.66 -8.46
C GLY A 36 4.55 7.96 -7.87
N TYR A 37 5.33 9.04 -7.90
CA TYR A 37 4.87 10.35 -7.42
C TYR A 37 3.71 10.90 -8.25
N ALA A 38 3.83 10.85 -9.57
CA ALA A 38 2.78 11.30 -10.48
C ALA A 38 1.49 10.48 -10.28
N GLY A 39 1.61 9.16 -10.11
CA GLY A 39 0.50 8.27 -9.82
C GLY A 39 -0.18 8.59 -8.49
N GLY A 40 0.60 8.82 -7.43
CA GLY A 40 0.08 9.22 -6.12
C GLY A 40 -0.68 10.55 -6.18
N LEU A 41 -0.07 11.58 -6.77
CA LEU A 41 -0.72 12.88 -6.94
C LEU A 41 -1.98 12.78 -7.81
N GLY A 42 -1.90 12.06 -8.93
CA GLY A 42 -3.03 11.85 -9.82
C GLY A 42 -4.21 11.16 -9.12
N LEU A 43 -3.95 10.11 -8.34
CA LEU A 43 -4.98 9.42 -7.57
C LEU A 43 -5.62 10.35 -6.53
N THR A 44 -4.81 11.13 -5.79
CA THR A 44 -5.34 12.08 -4.80
C THR A 44 -6.21 13.16 -5.46
N ALA A 45 -5.81 13.67 -6.63
CA ALA A 45 -6.60 14.63 -7.39
C ALA A 45 -7.94 14.04 -7.84
N VAL A 46 -7.96 12.81 -8.35
CA VAL A 46 -9.19 12.10 -8.73
C VAL A 46 -10.11 11.90 -7.53
N VAL A 47 -9.58 11.42 -6.40
CA VAL A 47 -10.36 11.21 -5.17
C VAL A 47 -10.94 12.54 -4.66
N ALA A 48 -10.14 13.61 -4.66
CA ALA A 48 -10.60 14.94 -4.27
C ALA A 48 -11.71 15.46 -5.20
N LEU A 49 -11.55 15.31 -6.52
CA LEU A 49 -12.57 15.69 -7.50
C LEU A 49 -13.87 14.90 -7.31
N VAL A 50 -13.78 13.59 -7.04
CA VAL A 50 -14.94 12.74 -6.74
C VAL A 50 -15.63 13.20 -5.45
N ALA A 51 -14.87 13.49 -4.39
CA ALA A 51 -15.43 14.01 -3.14
C ALA A 51 -16.18 15.33 -3.35
N ILE A 52 -15.55 16.30 -4.03
CA ILE A 52 -16.17 17.58 -4.39
C ILE A 52 -17.43 17.38 -5.24
N ARG A 53 -17.40 16.43 -6.19
CA ARG A 53 -18.55 16.11 -7.03
C ARG A 53 -19.71 15.54 -6.22
N ILE A 54 -19.43 14.66 -5.26
CA ILE A 54 -20.44 14.08 -4.35
C ILE A 54 -21.09 15.19 -3.51
N GLU A 55 -20.29 16.07 -2.91
CA GLU A 55 -20.77 17.22 -2.12
C GLU A 55 -21.67 18.14 -2.93
N ARG A 56 -21.24 18.53 -4.14
CA ARG A 56 -22.01 19.40 -5.04
C ARG A 56 -23.30 18.76 -5.56
N SER A 57 -23.42 17.44 -5.52
CA SER A 57 -24.59 16.74 -6.05
C SER A 57 -25.80 16.80 -5.13
N GLY A 58 -25.65 17.23 -3.87
CA GLY A 58 -26.71 17.31 -2.86
C GLY A 58 -27.30 15.96 -2.45
N ARG A 59 -26.82 14.85 -3.02
CA ARG A 59 -27.34 13.48 -2.83
C ARG A 59 -26.72 12.75 -1.62
N GLY A 60 -25.82 13.42 -0.90
CA GLY A 60 -25.01 12.80 0.17
C GLY A 60 -24.00 11.79 -0.38
N ALA A 61 -23.09 11.33 0.49
CA ALA A 61 -22.18 10.24 0.16
C ALA A 61 -22.99 8.96 -0.14
N GLY A 62 -22.79 8.35 -1.31
CA GLY A 62 -23.41 7.08 -1.64
C GLY A 62 -23.06 5.97 -0.63
N PRO A 63 -23.82 4.87 -0.56
CA PRO A 63 -23.66 3.84 0.48
C PRO A 63 -22.22 3.31 0.60
N LEU A 64 -21.53 3.13 -0.52
CA LEU A 64 -20.14 2.68 -0.55
C LEU A 64 -19.18 3.73 0.01
N ALA A 65 -19.35 5.00 -0.36
CA ALA A 65 -18.55 6.10 0.15
C ALA A 65 -18.78 6.32 1.66
N ALA A 66 -20.02 6.14 2.13
CA ALA A 66 -20.33 6.18 3.55
C ALA A 66 -19.71 5.00 4.32
N ALA A 67 -19.74 3.79 3.77
CA ALA A 67 -19.13 2.61 4.38
C ALA A 67 -17.60 2.70 4.44
N THR A 68 -16.95 3.17 3.37
CA THR A 68 -15.50 3.40 3.37
C THR A 68 -15.10 4.55 4.29
N ALA A 69 -15.90 5.62 4.37
CA ALA A 69 -15.69 6.67 5.37
C ALA A 69 -15.81 6.12 6.80
N ALA A 70 -16.77 5.22 7.05
CA ALA A 70 -16.96 4.56 8.34
C ALA A 70 -15.77 3.70 8.76
N LEU A 71 -15.19 2.99 7.77
CA LEU A 71 -13.95 2.23 7.92
C LEU A 71 -12.78 3.17 8.24
N GLY A 72 -12.67 4.28 7.52
CA GLY A 72 -11.63 5.30 7.75
C GLY A 72 -11.70 5.93 9.14
N GLN A 73 -12.90 6.16 9.68
CA GLN A 73 -13.09 6.64 11.05
C GLN A 73 -12.64 5.64 12.14
N ARG A 74 -12.48 4.36 11.78
CA ARG A 74 -12.06 3.26 12.66
C ARG A 74 -10.78 2.59 12.13
N SER A 75 -9.95 3.37 11.44
CA SER A 75 -8.81 2.87 10.69
C SER A 75 -7.78 2.16 11.58
N LEU A 76 -7.59 2.58 12.83
CA LEU A 76 -6.62 1.99 13.74
C LEU A 76 -7.08 0.60 14.19
N THR A 77 -8.36 0.46 14.57
CA THR A 77 -8.94 -0.85 14.92
C THR A 77 -8.84 -1.81 13.73
N PHE A 78 -9.26 -1.37 12.54
CA PHE A 78 -9.25 -2.22 11.36
C PHE A 78 -7.84 -2.54 10.86
N TYR A 79 -6.91 -1.60 10.97
CA TYR A 79 -5.50 -1.83 10.66
C TYR A 79 -4.89 -2.93 11.53
N VAL A 80 -5.13 -2.87 12.85
CA VAL A 80 -4.62 -3.90 13.77
C VAL A 80 -5.28 -5.25 13.49
N LEU A 81 -6.61 -5.27 13.32
CA LEU A 81 -7.34 -6.50 12.97
C LEU A 81 -6.80 -7.13 11.68
N GLN A 82 -6.69 -6.32 10.61
CA GLN A 82 -6.20 -6.77 9.31
C GLN A 82 -4.76 -7.28 9.39
N SER A 83 -3.90 -6.60 10.15
CA SER A 83 -2.52 -7.03 10.36
C SER A 83 -2.44 -8.39 11.04
N VAL A 84 -3.22 -8.61 12.12
CA VAL A 84 -3.29 -9.91 12.80
C VAL A 84 -3.79 -10.99 11.86
N VAL A 85 -4.86 -10.72 11.10
CA VAL A 85 -5.42 -11.65 10.12
C VAL A 85 -4.37 -12.05 9.07
N PHE A 86 -3.62 -11.08 8.53
CA PHE A 86 -2.57 -11.36 7.54
C PHE A 86 -1.39 -12.12 8.14
N VAL A 87 -0.97 -11.83 9.37
CA VAL A 87 0.06 -12.62 10.06
C VAL A 87 -0.40 -14.07 10.21
N VAL A 88 -1.64 -14.29 10.67
CA VAL A 88 -2.16 -15.65 10.83
C VAL A 88 -2.22 -16.39 9.49
N LEU A 89 -2.68 -15.73 8.43
CA LEU A 89 -2.84 -16.36 7.11
C LEU A 89 -1.52 -16.62 6.40
N PHE A 90 -0.64 -15.63 6.34
CA PHE A 90 0.49 -15.64 5.41
C PHE A 90 1.84 -15.90 6.07
N TYR A 91 1.96 -15.71 7.38
CA TYR A 91 3.25 -15.90 8.03
C TYR A 91 3.57 -17.41 8.13
N PRO A 92 4.80 -17.83 7.80
CA PRO A 92 5.17 -19.25 7.72
C PRO A 92 5.03 -20.01 9.05
N PHE A 93 5.09 -19.34 10.20
CA PHE A 93 4.89 -20.00 11.50
C PHE A 93 3.40 -20.23 11.86
N ALA A 94 2.47 -19.61 11.11
CA ALA A 94 1.04 -19.73 11.34
C ALA A 94 0.41 -20.68 10.31
N LEU A 95 -0.27 -20.17 9.27
CA LEU A 95 -0.79 -21.01 8.17
C LEU A 95 0.12 -21.09 6.94
N GLY A 96 1.00 -20.11 6.72
CA GLY A 96 1.89 -20.11 5.53
C GLY A 96 1.15 -20.16 4.18
N LEU A 97 -0.08 -19.65 4.11
CA LEU A 97 -0.99 -19.90 2.97
C LEU A 97 -0.45 -19.41 1.62
N HIS A 98 0.43 -18.40 1.64
CA HIS A 98 1.11 -17.85 0.46
C HIS A 98 1.80 -18.94 -0.37
N ASP A 99 2.50 -19.86 0.29
CA ASP A 99 3.31 -20.89 -0.38
C ASP A 99 2.44 -21.92 -1.09
N ALA A 100 1.17 -22.07 -0.67
CA ALA A 100 0.23 -23.03 -1.20
C ALA A 100 -0.63 -22.49 -2.37
N ILE A 101 -0.96 -21.18 -2.38
CA ILE A 101 -1.97 -20.63 -3.31
C ILE A 101 -1.41 -19.64 -4.35
N GLY A 102 -0.15 -19.22 -4.21
CA GLY A 102 0.49 -18.28 -5.14
C GLY A 102 -0.02 -16.83 -5.05
N PHE A 103 0.57 -15.94 -5.85
CA PHE A 103 0.36 -14.48 -5.74
C PHE A 103 -1.07 -14.05 -6.05
N ALA A 104 -1.65 -14.51 -7.16
CA ALA A 104 -2.97 -14.10 -7.61
C ALA A 104 -4.08 -14.48 -6.60
N ALA A 105 -4.02 -15.71 -6.07
CA ALA A 105 -5.00 -16.14 -5.06
C ALA A 105 -4.80 -15.43 -3.72
N SER A 106 -3.55 -15.18 -3.31
CA SER A 106 -3.25 -14.38 -2.11
C SER A 106 -3.83 -12.97 -2.22
N PHE A 107 -3.74 -12.36 -3.41
CA PHE A 107 -4.37 -11.06 -3.69
C PHE A 107 -5.90 -11.12 -3.60
N ALA A 108 -6.52 -12.18 -4.12
CA ALA A 108 -7.97 -12.38 -3.99
C ALA A 108 -8.41 -12.53 -2.53
N VAL A 109 -7.65 -13.27 -1.72
CA VAL A 109 -7.89 -13.40 -0.27
C VAL A 109 -7.78 -12.04 0.43
N ALA A 110 -6.73 -11.26 0.12
CA ALA A 110 -6.58 -9.91 0.66
C ALA A 110 -7.76 -8.99 0.28
N ALA A 111 -8.23 -9.06 -0.96
CA ALA A 111 -9.40 -8.31 -1.42
C ALA A 111 -10.69 -8.73 -0.69
N ALA A 112 -10.88 -10.02 -0.43
CA ALA A 112 -12.00 -10.53 0.33
C ALA A 112 -11.98 -10.04 1.79
N ILE A 113 -10.81 -10.08 2.44
CA ILE A 113 -10.62 -9.57 3.81
C ILE A 113 -10.91 -8.07 3.89
N TRP A 114 -10.48 -7.31 2.90
CA TRP A 114 -10.79 -5.89 2.79
C TRP A 114 -12.30 -5.66 2.66
N ALA A 115 -13.00 -6.41 1.80
CA ALA A 115 -14.45 -6.31 1.65
C ALA A 115 -15.20 -6.65 2.95
N VAL A 116 -14.80 -7.71 3.65
CA VAL A 116 -15.35 -8.08 4.97
C VAL A 116 -15.14 -6.95 5.99
N SER A 117 -13.97 -6.32 5.97
CA SER A 117 -13.67 -5.19 6.85
C SER A 117 -14.59 -3.99 6.58
N VAL A 118 -14.85 -3.67 5.31
CA VAL A 118 -15.81 -2.61 4.93
C VAL A 118 -17.22 -2.92 5.44
N LEU A 119 -17.68 -4.17 5.28
CA LEU A 119 -19.00 -4.59 5.75
C LEU A 119 -19.10 -4.53 7.28
N LEU A 120 -18.05 -4.98 7.98
CA LEU A 120 -17.99 -4.92 9.44
C LEU A 120 -17.96 -3.47 9.95
N ALA A 121 -17.27 -2.57 9.24
CA ALA A 121 -17.23 -1.14 9.56
C ALA A 121 -18.60 -0.48 9.41
N GLU A 122 -19.30 -0.82 8.33
CA GLU A 122 -20.66 -0.36 8.08
C GLU A 122 -21.64 -0.91 9.13
N TRP A 123 -21.51 -2.17 9.52
CA TRP A 123 -22.29 -2.75 10.61
C TRP A 123 -22.03 -2.03 11.94
N MET A 124 -20.76 -1.80 12.30
CA MET A 124 -20.40 -1.04 13.50
C MET A 124 -20.90 0.41 13.45
N ARG A 125 -20.90 1.04 12.27
CA ARG A 125 -21.49 2.37 12.08
C ARG A 125 -22.98 2.35 12.38
N ARG A 126 -23.72 1.37 11.86
CA ARG A 126 -25.16 1.20 12.13
C ARG A 126 -25.44 0.89 13.59
N ALA A 127 -24.56 0.13 14.24
CA ALA A 127 -24.65 -0.18 15.67
C ALA A 127 -24.23 1.00 16.57
N GLY A 128 -23.73 2.12 16.02
CA GLY A 128 -23.31 3.28 16.81
C GLY A 128 -22.01 3.08 17.61
N HIS A 129 -21.27 2.00 17.39
CA HIS A 129 -20.06 1.69 18.16
C HIS A 129 -18.85 2.38 17.55
N ARG A 130 -18.12 3.15 18.36
CA ARG A 130 -16.80 3.71 17.99
C ARG A 130 -15.76 2.59 18.12
N GLY A 131 -14.73 2.61 17.27
CA GLY A 131 -13.69 1.58 17.31
C GLY A 131 -13.00 1.53 18.68
N PRO A 132 -12.81 0.34 19.27
CA PRO A 132 -12.29 0.19 20.63
C PRO A 132 -10.87 0.75 20.79
N LEU A 133 -10.02 0.62 19.76
CA LEU A 133 -8.64 1.11 19.80
C LEU A 133 -8.57 2.64 19.71
N GLU A 134 -9.42 3.25 18.88
CA GLU A 134 -9.55 4.70 18.78
C GLU A 134 -10.04 5.31 20.10
N ALA A 135 -10.98 4.65 20.76
CA ALA A 135 -11.44 5.06 22.10
C ALA A 135 -10.31 4.97 23.13
N LEU A 136 -9.48 3.91 23.07
CA LEU A 136 -8.34 3.74 23.95
C LEU A 136 -7.31 4.86 23.76
N VAL A 137 -6.92 5.16 22.52
CA VAL A 137 -5.96 6.24 22.22
C VAL A 137 -6.48 7.58 22.71
N ARG A 138 -7.76 7.90 22.43
CA ARG A 138 -8.34 9.17 22.87
C ARG A 138 -8.34 9.30 24.39
N ARG A 139 -8.65 8.21 25.10
CA ARG A 139 -8.57 8.15 26.57
C ARG A 139 -7.14 8.35 27.10
N MET A 140 -6.11 7.91 26.39
CA MET A 140 -4.72 8.10 26.79
C MET A 140 -4.27 9.54 26.58
N ILE A 141 -4.67 10.15 25.45
CA ILE A 141 -4.38 11.55 25.15
C ILE A 141 -5.07 12.47 26.17
N ASP A 142 -6.35 12.24 26.47
CA ASP A 142 -7.11 13.06 27.41
C ASP A 142 -6.59 12.95 28.88
N ARG A 143 -5.67 12.02 29.16
CA ARG A 143 -5.06 11.81 30.48
C ARG A 143 -3.66 12.40 30.63
N THR A 144 -3.07 12.92 29.56
CA THR A 144 -1.72 13.50 29.56
C THR A 144 -1.81 15.01 29.45
#